data_AF-A0A3M1FGE5-F1
#
_entry.id   AF-A0A3M1FGE5-F1
#
_cell.length_a   1.000
_cell.length_b   1.000
_cell.length_c   1.000
_cell.angle_alpha   90.00
_cell.angle_beta   90.00
_cell.angle_gamma   90.00
#
_symmetry.space_group_name_H-M   'P 1'
#
loop_
_entity.id
_entity.type
_entity.pdbx_description
1 polymer ?
#
loop_
_entity_poly.entity_id
_entity_poly.type
_entity_poly.pdbx_seq_one_letter_code
_entity_poly.pdbx_strand_id
1 'polypeptide(L)'
;MPQITSPEHQAAAGQLREALAVYEDAKDLINIGAYVPGSNARIDRALLLLPEIRAFLRQDAHTPTSFSQTLARLQEIFADREDEVTG
;
A
#
# COMPACT_ATOMS: atom_id res chain seq x y z
N MET A 1 -16.77 3.07 -3.14
CA MET A 1 -17.30 3.47 -4.47
C MET A 1 -17.34 2.26 -5.42
N PRO A 2 -18.22 1.27 -5.17
CA PRO A 2 -18.22 0.02 -5.94
C PRO A 2 -18.87 0.15 -7.33
N GLN A 3 -19.63 1.22 -7.59
CA GLN A 3 -20.44 1.36 -8.80
C GLN A 3 -19.67 1.81 -10.05
N ILE A 4 -18.40 2.23 -9.89
CA ILE A 4 -17.58 2.79 -10.98
C ILE A 4 -16.14 2.24 -11.02
N THR A 5 -15.87 1.15 -10.30
CA THR A 5 -14.51 0.57 -10.18
C THR A 5 -14.53 -0.93 -10.40
N SER A 6 -13.52 -1.47 -11.09
CA SER A 6 -13.38 -2.92 -11.27
C SER A 6 -13.06 -3.61 -9.93
N PRO A 7 -13.34 -4.91 -9.78
CA PRO A 7 -12.96 -5.67 -8.59
C PRO A 7 -11.46 -5.58 -8.26
N GLU A 8 -10.60 -5.61 -9.28
CA GLU A 8 -9.14 -5.51 -9.11
C GLU A 8 -8.72 -4.14 -8.55
N HIS A 9 -9.33 -3.06 -9.06
CA HIS A 9 -9.13 -1.72 -8.51
C HIS A 9 -9.57 -1.67 -7.05
N GLN A 10 -10.75 -2.22 -6.74
CA GLN A 10 -11.26 -2.24 -5.35
C GLN A 10 -10.34 -3.02 -4.42
N ALA A 11 -9.81 -4.16 -4.86
CA ALA A 11 -8.87 -4.98 -4.11
C ALA A 11 -7.56 -4.23 -3.84
N ALA A 12 -6.91 -3.69 -4.88
CA ALA A 12 -5.66 -2.94 -4.73
C ALA A 12 -5.83 -1.70 -3.83
N ALA A 13 -6.93 -0.96 -4.00
CA ALA A 13 -7.24 0.17 -3.12
C ALA A 13 -7.53 -0.28 -1.68
N GLY A 14 -8.09 -1.47 -1.48
CA GLY A 14 -8.28 -2.10 -0.18
C GLY A 14 -6.96 -2.40 0.52
N GLN A 15 -6.05 -3.07 -0.19
CA GLN A 15 -4.71 -3.40 0.31
C GLN A 15 -3.92 -2.14 0.70
N LEU A 16 -3.98 -1.08 -0.11
CA LEU A 16 -3.35 0.20 0.20
C LEU A 16 -3.89 0.80 1.50
N ARG A 17 -5.22 0.83 1.67
CA ARG A 17 -5.85 1.35 2.90
C ARG A 17 -5.50 0.52 4.13
N GLU A 18 -5.48 -0.80 3.99
CA GLU A 18 -5.11 -1.70 5.08
C GLU A 18 -3.66 -1.46 5.53
N ALA A 19 -2.72 -1.37 4.59
CA ALA A 19 -1.31 -1.10 4.91
C ALA A 19 -1.13 0.24 5.64
N LEU A 20 -1.83 1.29 5.20
CA LEU A 20 -1.80 2.59 5.88
C LEU A 20 -2.41 2.53 7.29
N ALA A 21 -3.52 1.81 7.46
CA ALA A 21 -4.18 1.66 8.77
C ALA A 21 -3.27 0.91 9.75
N VAL A 22 -2.70 -0.22 9.32
CA VAL A 22 -1.76 -1.01 10.15
C VAL A 22 -0.53 -0.19 10.53
N TYR A 23 0.02 0.59 9.58
CA TYR A 23 1.14 1.49 9.89
C TYR A 23 0.75 2.56 10.92
N GLU A 24 -0.39 3.22 10.76
CA GLU A 24 -0.82 4.28 11.70
C GLU A 24 -1.07 3.72 13.10
N ASP A 25 -1.69 2.54 13.22
CA ASP A 25 -1.89 1.85 14.50
C ASP A 25 -0.56 1.47 15.18
N ALA A 26 0.47 1.12 14.40
CA ALA A 26 1.79 0.73 14.90
C ALA A 26 2.78 1.89 15.07
N LYS A 27 2.45 3.07 14.55
CA LYS A 27 3.36 4.22 14.40
C LYS A 27 3.97 4.67 15.71
N ASP A 28 3.19 4.74 16.78
CA ASP A 28 3.68 5.16 18.09
C ASP A 28 4.70 4.17 18.65
N LEU A 29 4.41 2.86 18.56
CA LEU A 29 5.31 1.78 18.96
C LEU A 29 6.64 1.83 18.19
N ILE A 30 6.57 2.09 16.88
CA ILE A 30 7.73 2.22 16.01
C ILE A 30 8.56 3.46 16.38
N ASN A 31 7.91 4.61 16.59
CA ASN A 31 8.58 5.88 16.89
C ASN A 31 9.32 5.87 18.23
N ILE A 32 8.79 5.17 19.24
CA ILE A 32 9.46 5.01 20.54
C ILE A 32 10.52 3.88 20.52
N GLY A 33 10.71 3.20 19.40
CA GLY A 33 11.68 2.11 19.24
C GLY A 33 11.29 0.80 19.93
N ALA A 34 10.02 0.62 20.28
CA ALA A 34 9.52 -0.58 20.94
C ALA A 34 9.06 -1.67 19.94
N TYR A 35 9.04 -1.37 18.65
CA TYR A 35 8.74 -2.33 17.59
C TYR A 35 9.96 -3.20 17.25
N VAL A 36 9.75 -4.51 17.11
CA VAL A 36 10.77 -5.48 16.69
C VAL A 36 10.40 -6.06 15.33
N PRO A 37 11.27 -5.99 14.30
CA PRO A 37 11.02 -6.61 13.00
C PRO A 37 10.75 -8.12 13.13
N GLY A 38 9.77 -8.64 12.38
CA GLY A 38 9.35 -10.05 12.45
C GLY A 38 8.39 -10.38 13.60
N SER A 39 8.13 -9.43 14.51
CA SER A 39 7.18 -9.65 15.62
C SER A 39 5.73 -9.66 15.17
N ASN A 40 5.43 -8.98 14.04
CA ASN A 40 4.08 -8.93 13.49
C ASN A 40 4.16 -8.78 11.96
N ALA A 41 3.83 -9.86 11.26
CA ALA A 41 3.87 -9.91 9.79
C ALA A 41 3.02 -8.82 9.11
N ARG A 42 1.93 -8.34 9.74
CA ARG A 42 1.11 -7.26 9.19
C ARG A 42 1.85 -5.92 9.26
N ILE A 43 2.51 -5.62 10.39
CA ILE A 43 3.28 -4.39 10.56
C ILE A 43 4.51 -4.42 9.64
N ASP A 44 5.21 -5.55 9.56
CA ASP A 44 6.33 -5.73 8.64
C ASP A 44 5.90 -5.50 7.19
N ARG A 45 4.79 -6.10 6.75
CA ARG A 45 4.24 -5.90 5.41
C ARG A 45 3.85 -4.43 5.17
N ALA A 46 3.21 -3.78 6.14
CA ALA A 46 2.86 -2.37 6.04
C ALA A 46 4.10 -1.48 5.89
N LEU A 47 5.16 -1.76 6.66
CA LEU A 47 6.43 -1.03 6.58
C LEU A 47 7.15 -1.24 5.25
N LEU A 48 7.09 -2.45 4.70
CA LEU A 48 7.64 -2.76 3.38
C LEU A 48 6.94 -1.99 2.25
N LEU A 49 5.61 -1.87 2.31
CA LEU A 49 4.78 -1.21 1.29
C LEU A 49 4.77 0.33 1.41
N LEU A 50 5.05 0.85 2.59
CA LEU A 50 4.90 2.27 2.91
C LEU A 50 5.68 3.22 1.97
N PRO A 51 6.94 2.92 1.56
CA PRO A 51 7.67 3.78 0.63
C PRO A 51 6.98 3.89 -0.74
N GLU A 52 6.51 2.76 -1.27
CA GLU A 52 5.84 2.71 -2.58
C GLU A 52 4.47 3.41 -2.52
N ILE A 53 3.70 3.17 -1.46
CA ILE A 53 2.42 3.86 -1.23
C ILE A 53 2.62 5.37 -1.13
N ARG A 54 3.64 5.84 -0.38
CA ARG A 54 3.95 7.27 -0.28
C ARG A 54 4.36 7.86 -1.63
N ALA A 55 5.13 7.14 -2.43
CA ALA A 55 5.51 7.57 -3.76
C ALA A 55 4.32 7.62 -4.74
N PHE A 56 3.35 6.71 -4.59
CA PHE A 56 2.09 6.73 -5.33
C PHE A 56 1.20 7.92 -4.96
N LEU A 57 1.03 8.19 -3.66
CA LEU A 57 0.17 9.26 -3.16
C LEU A 57 0.76 10.67 -3.37
N ARG A 58 2.09 10.78 -3.53
CA ARG A 58 2.76 12.06 -3.79
C ARG A 58 2.80 12.34 -5.29
N GLN A 59 2.08 13.36 -5.72
CA GLN A 59 2.04 13.80 -7.12
C GLN A 59 2.54 15.25 -7.26
N ASP A 60 3.34 15.49 -8.30
CA ASP A 60 3.75 16.83 -8.70
C ASP A 60 2.60 17.58 -9.39
N ALA A 61 2.41 18.85 -9.04
CA ALA A 61 1.27 19.66 -9.51
C ALA A 61 1.31 19.95 -11.02
N HIS A 62 2.47 19.81 -11.66
CA HIS A 62 2.66 20.05 -13.09
C HIS A 62 2.71 18.75 -13.90
N THR A 63 2.56 17.59 -13.24
CA THR A 63 2.63 16.28 -13.87
C THR A 63 1.29 15.56 -13.74
N PRO A 64 0.32 15.83 -14.63
CA PRO A 64 -0.95 15.12 -14.64
C PRO A 64 -0.73 13.64 -15.00
N THR A 65 -1.56 12.77 -14.43
CA THR A 65 -1.61 11.34 -14.77
C THR A 65 -3.01 11.00 -15.26
N SER A 66 -3.08 10.19 -16.31
CA SER A 66 -4.36 9.66 -16.78
C SER A 66 -4.87 8.59 -15.81
N PHE A 67 -6.19 8.35 -15.79
CA PHE A 67 -6.80 7.32 -14.96
C PHE A 67 -6.15 5.94 -15.17
N SER A 68 -5.93 5.54 -16.43
CA SER A 68 -5.33 4.24 -16.75
C SER A 68 -3.90 4.11 -16.20
N GLN A 69 -3.11 5.18 -16.25
CA GLN A 69 -1.76 5.20 -15.67
C GLN A 69 -1.81 5.14 -14.14
N THR A 70 -2.73 5.87 -13.51
CA THR A 70 -2.92 5.83 -12.06
C THR A 70 -3.34 4.44 -11.60
N LEU A 71 -4.25 3.78 -12.33
CA LEU A 71 -4.70 2.43 -12.01
C LEU A 71 -3.58 1.41 -12.16
N ALA A 72 -2.80 1.46 -13.25
CA ALA A 72 -1.64 0.58 -13.44
C ALA A 72 -0.64 0.74 -12.29
N ARG A 73 -0.27 1.99 -11.95
CA ARG A 73 0.63 2.28 -10.82
C ARG A 73 0.09 1.78 -9.48
N LEU A 74 -1.23 1.84 -9.26
CA LEU A 74 -1.84 1.30 -8.04
C LEU A 74 -1.70 -0.23 -7.97
N GLN A 75 -1.88 -0.92 -9.09
CA GLN A 75 -1.78 -2.37 -9.17
C GLN A 75 -0.31 -2.84 -9.04
N GLU A 76 0.63 -2.11 -9.63
CA GLU A 76 2.07 -2.41 -9.57
C GLU A 76 2.63 -2.48 -8.14
N ILE A 77 2.11 -1.67 -7.20
CA ILE A 77 2.50 -1.71 -5.77
C ILE A 77 2.34 -3.11 -5.16
N PHE A 78 1.40 -3.91 -5.70
CA PHE A 78 1.04 -5.22 -5.17
C PHE A 78 1.36 -6.37 -6.13
N ALA A 79 1.69 -6.08 -7.40
CA ALA A 79 1.88 -7.09 -8.44
C ALA A 79 3.09 -8.01 -8.19
N ASP A 80 4.22 -7.47 -7.72
CA ASP A 80 5.45 -8.25 -7.50
C ASP A 80 5.45 -9.10 -6.22
N ARG A 81 4.34 -9.12 -5.47
CA ARG A 81 4.29 -9.66 -4.10
C ARG A 81 3.17 -10.67 -3.85
N GLU A 82 2.39 -11.01 -4.87
CA GLU A 82 1.42 -12.12 -4.80
C GLU A 82 2.06 -13.49 -5.11
N ASP A 83 3.26 -13.51 -5.71
CA ASP A 83 3.99 -14.74 -6.06
C ASP A 83 4.62 -15.48 -4.85
N GLU A 84 4.81 -14.83 -3.69
CA GLU A 84 5.44 -15.46 -2.52
C GLU A 84 4.46 -16.19 -1.58
N VAL A 85 3.14 -16.05 -1.75
CA VAL A 85 2.14 -16.63 -0.82
C VAL A 85 1.49 -17.92 -1.36
N THR A 86 1.83 -18.35 -2.58
CA THR A 86 1.31 -19.60 -3.18
C THR A 86 2.40 -20.67 -3.39
N GLY A 87 3.53 -20.57 -2.68
CA GLY A 87 4.61 -21.58 -2.67
C GLY A 87 4.52 -22.57 -1.53
#